data_AF-A0A0R2HCP4-F1
#
_entry.id   AF-A0A0R2HCP4-F1
#
_cell.length_a   1.000
_cell.length_b   1.000
_cell.length_c   1.000
_cell.angle_alpha   90.00
_cell.angle_beta   90.00
_cell.angle_gamma   90.00
#
_symmetry.space_group_name_H-M   'P 1'
#
loop_
_entity.id
_entity.type
_entity.pdbx_description
1 polymer ?
#
loop_
_entity_poly.entity_id
_entity_poly.type
_entity_poly.pdbx_seq_one_letter_code
_entity_poly.pdbx_strand_id
1 'polypeptide(L)' 'MKGDFIMNRLETSLALYQCQLNKKYEDTVENKWFWCVFAIVVLVAVAAYAFYCTSKGYNFTGKVKLHWPKIWEMGIGCSR' A
#
# COMPACT_ATOMS: atom_id res chain seq x y z
N MET A 1 -1.94 43.99 -11.00
CA MET A 1 -2.16 43.70 -12.44
C MET A 1 -1.27 42.58 -13.00
N LYS A 2 0.07 42.61 -12.85
CA LYS A 2 0.93 41.48 -13.31
C LYS A 2 0.78 40.21 -12.46
N GLY A 3 0.58 40.36 -11.15
CA GLY A 3 0.43 39.23 -10.21
C GLY A 3 -0.87 38.44 -10.40
N ASP A 4 -1.96 39.12 -10.73
CA ASP A 4 -3.29 38.52 -10.92
C ASP A 4 -3.30 37.57 -12.14
N PHE A 5 -2.53 37.90 -13.17
CA PHE A 5 -2.38 37.09 -14.38
C PHE A 5 -1.54 35.82 -14.15
N ILE A 6 -0.58 35.86 -13.23
CA ILE A 6 0.25 34.69 -12.87
C ILE A 6 -0.55 33.72 -12.01
N MET A 7 -1.35 34.24 -11.06
CA MET A 7 -2.20 33.42 -10.20
C MET A 7 -3.22 32.61 -11.03
N ASN A 8 -3.95 33.24 -11.95
CA ASN A 8 -4.90 32.55 -12.83
C ASN A 8 -4.24 31.48 -13.72
N ARG A 9 -2.98 31.67 -14.13
CA ARG A 9 -2.23 30.67 -14.90
C ARG A 9 -1.83 29.47 -14.04
N LEU A 10 -1.44 29.71 -12.79
CA LEU A 10 -1.15 28.63 -11.84
C LEU A 10 -2.40 27.80 -11.55
N GLU A 11 -3.53 28.45 -11.30
CA GLU A 11 -4.80 27.76 -11.01
C GLU A 11 -5.26 26.88 -12.18
N THR A 12 -5.18 27.40 -13.40
CA THR A 12 -5.52 26.62 -14.61
C THR A 12 -4.57 25.46 -14.84
N SER A 13 -3.26 25.64 -14.61
CA SER A 13 -2.31 24.53 -14.69
C SER A 13 -2.58 23.46 -13.63
N LEU A 14 -2.88 23.85 -12.38
CA LEU A 14 -3.22 22.93 -11.30
C LEU A 14 -4.48 22.12 -11.61
N ALA A 15 -5.53 22.77 -12.12
CA ALA A 15 -6.77 22.10 -12.52
C ALA A 15 -6.53 21.07 -13.63
N LEU A 16 -5.70 21.40 -14.62
CA LEU A 16 -5.30 20.46 -15.69
C LEU A 16 -4.52 19.27 -15.14
N TYR A 17 -3.56 19.51 -14.24
CA TYR A 17 -2.81 18.44 -13.59
C TYR A 17 -3.71 17.49 -12.79
N GLN A 18 -4.67 18.03 -12.03
CA GLN A 18 -5.63 17.22 -11.28
C GLN A 18 -6.50 16.36 -12.20
N CYS A 19 -7.01 16.92 -13.31
CA CYS A 19 -7.76 16.15 -14.31
C CYS A 19 -6.93 15.01 -14.93
N GLN A 20 -5.65 15.27 -15.26
CA GLN A 20 -4.79 14.24 -15.83
C GLN A 20 -4.46 13.13 -14.83
N LEU A 21 -4.22 13.49 -13.57
CA LEU A 21 -4.03 12.51 -12.51
C LEU A 21 -5.29 11.67 -12.33
N ASN A 22 -6.47 12.31 -12.28
CA ASN A 22 -7.72 11.60 -12.08
C ASN A 22 -8.00 10.61 -13.21
N LYS A 23 -7.82 11.02 -14.48
CA LYS A 23 -7.91 10.12 -15.64
C LYS A 23 -6.88 8.99 -15.62
N LYS A 24 -5.64 9.28 -15.22
CA LYS A 24 -4.57 8.27 -15.17
C LYS A 24 -4.83 7.22 -14.10
N TYR A 25 -5.46 7.61 -13.00
CA TYR A 25 -5.79 6.72 -11.89
C TYR A 25 -7.24 6.27 -11.88
N GLU A 26 -8.07 6.66 -12.87
CA GLU A 26 -9.50 6.31 -12.93
C GLU A 26 -9.69 4.78 -12.94
N ASP A 27 -8.93 4.08 -13.78
CA ASP A 27 -8.93 2.62 -13.86
C ASP A 27 -8.35 1.95 -12.60
N THR A 28 -7.35 2.59 -11.96
CA THR A 28 -6.77 2.10 -10.70
C THR A 28 -7.75 2.28 -9.52
N VAL A 29 -8.56 3.33 -9.58
CA VAL A 29 -9.59 3.69 -8.61
C VAL A 29 -10.80 2.76 -8.73
N GLU A 30 -11.15 2.32 -9.94
CA GLU A 30 -12.25 1.37 -10.17
C GLU A 30 -11.96 0.01 -9.54
N ASN A 31 -10.70 -0.44 -9.57
CA ASN A 31 -10.24 -1.63 -8.86
C ASN A 31 -9.93 -1.43 -7.37
N LYS A 32 -10.34 -0.31 -6.74
CA LYS A 32 -10.21 -0.11 -5.28
C LYS A 32 -10.82 -1.25 -4.47
N TRP A 33 -11.94 -1.80 -4.94
CA TRP A 33 -12.60 -2.91 -4.26
C TRP A 33 -11.71 -4.16 -4.22
N PHE A 34 -10.98 -4.44 -5.30
CA PHE A 34 -10.01 -5.55 -5.34
C PHE A 34 -8.87 -5.34 -4.32
N TRP A 35 -8.34 -4.13 -4.22
CA TRP A 35 -7.31 -3.79 -3.24
C TRP A 35 -7.80 -3.91 -1.80
N CYS A 36 -9.04 -3.50 -1.51
CA CYS A 36 -9.66 -3.69 -0.21
C CYS A 36 -9.82 -5.19 0.14
N VAL A 37 -10.31 -6.00 -0.80
CA VAL A 37 -10.45 -7.46 -0.61
C VAL A 37 -9.08 -8.10 -0.40
N PHE A 38 -8.09 -7.74 -1.21
CA PHE A 38 -6.72 -8.24 -1.08
C PHE A 38 -6.12 -7.93 0.30
N ALA A 39 -6.29 -6.70 0.81
CA ALA A 39 -5.81 -6.31 2.13
C ALA A 39 -6.45 -7.15 3.25
N ILE A 40 -7.75 -7.43 3.16
CA ILE A 40 -8.46 -8.27 4.13
C ILE A 40 -7.93 -9.71 4.09
N VAL A 41 -7.77 -10.29 2.90
CA VAL A 41 -7.26 -11.67 2.74
C VAL A 41 -5.86 -11.79 3.33
N VAL A 42 -4.97 -10.83 3.06
CA VAL A 42 -3.61 -10.81 3.63
C VAL A 42 -3.66 -10.71 5.15
N LEU A 43 -4.49 -9.84 5.71
CA LEU A 43 -4.65 -9.71 7.17
C LEU A 43 -5.14 -11.01 7.81
N VAL A 44 -6.15 -11.66 7.24
CA VAL A 44 -6.68 -12.94 7.74
C VAL A 44 -5.61 -14.03 7.68
N ALA A 45 -4.84 -14.11 6.58
CA ALA A 45 -3.77 -15.09 6.45
C ALA A 45 -2.68 -14.90 7.51
N VAL A 46 -2.25 -13.66 7.76
CA VAL A 46 -1.25 -13.33 8.79
C VAL A 46 -1.79 -13.61 10.19
N ALA A 47 -3.04 -13.22 10.47
CA ALA A 47 -3.67 -13.45 11.78
C ALA A 47 -3.87 -14.95 12.07
N ALA A 48 -4.33 -15.72 11.08
CA ALA A 48 -4.49 -17.17 11.20
C ALA A 48 -3.14 -17.86 11.44
N TYR A 49 -2.09 -17.44 10.73
CA TYR A 49 -0.75 -17.96 10.91
C TYR A 49 -0.18 -17.62 12.30
N ALA A 50 -0.40 -16.38 12.77
CA ALA A 50 -0.01 -15.96 14.11
C ALA A 50 -0.73 -16.79 15.18
N PHE A 51 -2.04 -16.98 15.06
CA PHE A 51 -2.83 -17.80 15.98
C PHE A 51 -2.38 -19.27 15.99
N TYR A 52 -2.07 -19.83 14.82
CA TYR A 52 -1.50 -21.18 14.71
C TYR A 52 -0.17 -21.29 15.46
N CYS A 53 0.76 -20.34 15.28
CA CYS A 53 2.03 -20.34 16.03
C CYS A 53 1.79 -20.27 17.55
N THR A 54 0.93 -19.36 18.02
CA THR A 54 0.61 -19.19 19.44
C THR A 54 -0.04 -20.43 20.05
N SER A 55 -0.96 -21.08 19.34
CA SER A 55 -1.67 -22.28 19.82
C SER A 55 -0.74 -23.47 20.08
N LYS A 56 0.41 -23.53 19.39
CA LYS A 56 1.42 -24.59 19.56
C LYS A 56 2.58 -24.21 20.49
N GLY A 57 2.51 -23.04 21.14
CA GLY A 57 3.56 -22.56 22.06
C GLY A 57 4.81 -22.03 21.36
N TYR A 58 4.71 -21.67 20.07
CA TYR A 58 5.80 -21.07 19.29
C TYR A 58 5.62 -19.54 19.26
N ASN A 59 6.72 -18.79 19.31
CA ASN A 59 6.66 -17.33 19.18
C ASN A 59 6.54 -16.92 17.71
N PHE A 60 5.65 -15.96 17.44
CA PHE A 60 5.53 -15.31 16.13
C PHE A 60 6.79 -14.48 15.87
N THR A 61 7.72 -15.01 15.07
CA THR A 61 8.98 -14.32 14.74
C THR A 61 8.90 -13.79 13.31
N GLY A 62 8.68 -12.48 13.18
CA GLY A 62 8.83 -11.78 11.92
C GLY A 62 10.30 -11.38 11.75
N LYS A 63 11.11 -12.15 11.02
CA LYS A 63 12.46 -11.71 10.62
C LYS A 63 12.33 -10.76 9.44
N VAL A 64 11.80 -9.55 9.68
CA VAL A 64 11.75 -8.49 8.67
C VAL A 64 13.12 -7.81 8.60
N LYS A 65 14.13 -8.51 8.07
CA LYS A 65 15.42 -7.91 7.74
C LYS A 65 15.31 -7.32 6.33
N LEU A 66 15.00 -6.03 6.25
CA LEU A 66 15.04 -5.25 5.01
C LEU A 66 16.50 -5.00 4.59
N HIS A 67 17.19 -6.04 4.12
CA HIS A 67 18.44 -5.90 3.37
C HIS A 67 18.15 -6.13 1.88
N TRP A 68 18.14 -5.05 1.09
CA TRP A 68 18.41 -5.13 -0.35
C TRP A 68 19.77 -5.84 -0.52
N PRO A 69 19.94 -6.95 -1.27
CA PRO A 69 19.18 -7.47 -2.43
C PRO A 69 18.40 -8.78 -2.15
N LYS A 70 18.11 -9.12 -0.89
CA LYS A 70 17.52 -10.41 -0.48
C LYS A 70 16.06 -10.28 -0.03
N ILE A 71 15.20 -9.77 -0.91
CA ILE A 71 13.75 -9.65 -0.65
C ILE A 71 13.11 -11.03 -0.39
N TRP A 72 13.68 -12.11 -0.93
CA TRP A 72 13.18 -13.49 -0.79
C TRP A 72 13.45 -14.14 0.57
N GLU A 73 14.25 -13.53 1.44
CA GLU A 73 14.49 -14.02 2.82
C GLU A 73 13.47 -13.47 3.84
N MET A 74 12.48 -12.69 3.37
CA MET A 74 11.39 -12.18 4.20
C MET A 74 10.36 -13.29 4.44
N GLY A 75 10.56 -14.03 5.53
CA GLY A 75 9.63 -15.07 5.99
C GLY A 75 8.92 -14.67 7.29
N ILE A 76 7.60 -14.80 7.30
CA ILE A 76 6.85 -14.91 8.56
C ILE A 76 6.95 -16.38 8.96
N GLY A 77 7.60 -16.66 10.09
CA GLY A 77 7.86 -18.02 10.56
C GLY A 77 7.47 -18.21 12.01
N CYS A 78 6.98 -19.39 12.36
CA CYS A 78 6.93 -19.83 13.76
C CYS A 78 8.34 -20.27 14.19
N SER A 79 8.89 -19.70 15.27
CA SER A 79 10.13 -20.18 15.90
C SER A 79 9.82 -20.73 17.30
N ARG A 80 10.51 -21.80 17.68
CA ARG A 80 10.43 -22.33 19.05
C ARG A 80 11.23 -21.43 19.99
#